data_AF-A0A7V9WPT6-F1
#
_entry.id   AF-A0A7V9WPT6-F1
#
_cell.length_a   1.000
_cell.length_b   1.000
_cell.length_c   1.000
_cell.angle_alpha   90.00
_cell.angle_beta   90.00
_cell.angle_gamma   90.00
#
_symmetry.space_group_name_H-M   'P 1'
#
loop_
_entity.id
_entity.type
_entity.pdbx_description
1 polymer ?
#
loop_
_entity_poly.entity_id
_entity_poly.type
_entity_poly.pdbx_seq_one_letter_code
_entity_poly.pdbx_strand_id
1 'polypeptide(L)'
;MAGYRLTIRSGAKVTKESVDNLDAALAVLERNARKLESSTSARPPGGTRLRRYEPVAQVAGRIELRGPRRLRAGVDVRGDGSAEAFTGRLRRTLVVQRDGESPYDALRRELSHG
;
A
#
# COMPACT_ATOMS: atom_id res chain seq x y z
N MET A 1 15.74 -16.58 11.37
CA MET A 1 14.29 -16.28 11.21
C MET A 1 14.09 -15.56 9.89
N ALA A 2 13.16 -15.99 9.03
CA ALA A 2 12.92 -15.29 7.78
C ALA A 2 11.98 -14.10 8.06
N GLY A 3 12.53 -12.89 8.09
CA GLY A 3 11.78 -11.67 8.38
C GLY A 3 10.99 -11.14 7.19
N TYR A 4 10.07 -10.24 7.49
CA TYR A 4 9.30 -9.45 6.54
C TYR A 4 9.99 -8.11 6.32
N ARG A 5 10.00 -7.63 5.08
CA ARG A 5 10.55 -6.33 4.71
C ARG A 5 9.53 -5.51 3.96
N LEU A 6 9.29 -4.30 4.46
CA LEU A 6 8.49 -3.28 3.82
C LEU A 6 9.38 -2.32 3.02
N THR A 7 8.89 -1.86 1.87
CA THR A 7 9.47 -0.75 1.11
C THR A 7 8.37 0.27 0.84
N ILE A 8 8.49 1.43 1.48
CA ILE A 8 7.53 2.53 1.44
C ILE A 8 8.08 3.58 0.47
N ARG A 9 7.33 3.91 -0.57
CA ARG A 9 7.68 4.92 -1.58
C ARG A 9 6.63 6.01 -1.57
N SER A 10 7.06 7.26 -1.46
CA SER A 10 6.18 8.44 -1.48
C SER A 10 6.89 9.56 -2.23
N GLY A 11 6.49 9.81 -3.48
CA GLY A 11 7.25 10.67 -4.39
C GLY A 11 8.72 10.25 -4.49
N ALA A 12 9.64 11.17 -4.19
CA ALA A 12 11.08 10.90 -4.20
C ALA A 12 11.61 10.15 -2.95
N LYS A 13 10.81 10.04 -1.88
CA LYS A 13 11.24 9.43 -0.61
C LYS A 13 11.02 7.92 -0.63
N VAL A 14 12.05 7.16 -0.24
CA VAL A 14 11.97 5.71 -0.04
C VAL A 14 12.44 5.36 1.37
N THR A 15 11.64 4.59 2.09
CA THR A 15 11.98 4.06 3.42
C THR A 15 11.78 2.56 3.44
N LYS A 16 12.58 1.85 4.23
CA LYS A 16 12.48 0.39 4.40
C LYS A 16 12.37 0.08 5.88
N GLU A 17 11.47 -0.83 6.22
CA GLU A 17 11.28 -1.34 7.58
C GLU A 17 11.33 -2.87 7.54
N SER A 18 11.89 -3.50 8.57
CA SER A 18 11.94 -4.96 8.69
C SER A 18 11.33 -5.38 10.03
N VAL A 19 10.56 -6.47 10.02
CA VAL A 19 9.90 -7.04 11.20
C VAL A 19 9.85 -8.56 11.12
N ASP A 20 9.66 -9.24 12.24
CA ASP A 20 9.87 -10.68 12.32
C ASP A 20 8.65 -11.53 11.93
N ASN A 21 7.44 -10.98 12.02
CA ASN A 21 6.20 -11.71 11.76
C ASN A 21 5.22 -10.94 10.86
N LEU A 22 4.26 -11.66 10.28
CA LEU A 22 3.32 -11.15 9.29
C LEU A 22 2.38 -10.10 9.87
N ASP A 23 1.86 -10.32 11.08
CA ASP A 23 0.91 -9.41 11.72
C ASP A 23 1.54 -8.05 12.01
N ALA A 24 2.76 -8.05 12.55
CA ALA A 24 3.55 -6.84 12.72
C ALA A 24 3.82 -6.14 11.38
N ALA A 25 4.10 -6.92 10.32
CA ALA A 25 4.31 -6.35 8.99
C ALA A 25 3.06 -5.69 8.43
N LEU A 26 1.90 -6.31 8.62
CA LEU A 26 0.59 -5.79 8.19
C LEU A 26 0.20 -4.55 9.00
N ALA A 27 0.48 -4.52 10.30
CA ALA A 27 0.27 -3.32 11.12
C ALA A 27 1.18 -2.15 10.72
N VAL A 28 2.46 -2.42 10.42
CA VAL A 28 3.39 -1.41 9.90
C VAL A 28 2.96 -0.89 8.52
N LEU A 29 2.48 -1.79 7.66
CA LEU A 29 1.96 -1.45 6.34
C LEU A 29 0.75 -0.52 6.46
N GLU A 30 -0.27 -0.91 7.22
CA GLU A 30 -1.49 -0.11 7.38
C GLU A 30 -1.19 1.26 7.97
N ARG A 31 -0.40 1.31 9.06
CA ARG A 31 -0.04 2.58 9.70
C ARG A 31 0.63 3.54 8.71
N ASN A 32 1.54 3.04 7.88
CA ASN A 32 2.23 3.88 6.90
C ASN A 32 1.32 4.25 5.73
N ALA A 33 0.42 3.35 5.29
CA ALA A 33 -0.52 3.64 4.22
C ALA A 33 -1.53 4.72 4.65
N ARG A 34 -2.11 4.63 5.85
CA ARG A 34 -2.98 5.68 6.41
C ARG A 34 -2.29 7.04 6.49
N LYS A 35 -1.00 7.08 6.84
CA LYS A 35 -0.22 8.34 6.79
C LYS A 35 -0.15 8.90 5.37
N LEU A 36 0.01 8.05 4.36
CA LEU A 36 0.03 8.47 2.94
C LEU A 36 -1.35 8.96 2.49
N GLU A 37 -2.43 8.26 2.87
CA GLU A 37 -3.82 8.65 2.60
C GLU A 37 -4.10 10.06 3.14
N SER A 38 -3.81 10.29 4.43
CA SER A 38 -4.00 11.59 5.08
C SER A 38 -3.13 12.68 4.46
N SER A 39 -1.86 12.39 4.15
CA SER A 39 -0.96 13.37 3.53
C SER A 39 -1.40 13.79 2.12
N THR A 40 -2.10 12.90 1.43
CA THR A 40 -2.60 13.13 0.08
C THR A 40 -3.94 13.88 0.13
N SER A 41 -4.83 13.49 1.03
CA SER A 41 -6.13 14.14 1.24
C SER A 41 -5.99 15.59 1.76
N ALA A 42 -4.93 15.87 2.52
CA ALA A 42 -4.65 17.21 3.07
C ALA A 42 -4.02 18.18 2.06
N ARG A 43 -3.57 17.71 0.89
CA ARG A 43 -3.10 18.61 -0.17
C ARG A 43 -4.32 19.13 -0.93
N PRO A 44 -4.62 20.45 -0.91
CA PRO A 44 -5.63 20.98 -1.81
C PRO A 44 -5.22 20.64 -3.25
N PRO A 45 -6.17 20.36 -4.16
CA PRO A 45 -5.88 20.15 -5.58
C PRO A 45 -5.33 21.46 -6.17
N GLY A 46 -4.03 21.67 -6.01
CA GLY A 46 -3.43 23.00 -6.18
C GLY A 46 -1.95 23.06 -5.84
N GLY A 47 -1.16 22.09 -6.32
CA GLY A 47 0.30 22.21 -6.37
C GLY A 47 0.73 22.64 -7.78
N THR A 48 1.28 23.85 -7.90
CA THR A 48 2.13 24.42 -8.97
C THR A 48 1.75 24.08 -10.43
N ARG A 49 1.27 25.10 -11.16
CA ARG A 49 1.05 25.19 -12.63
C ARG A 49 1.33 23.91 -13.45
N LEU A 50 0.26 23.43 -14.10
CA LEU A 50 0.15 22.31 -15.04
C LEU A 50 0.20 20.92 -14.40
N ARG A 51 -0.99 20.34 -14.13
CA ARG A 51 -1.28 18.92 -14.38
C ARG A 51 -2.78 18.69 -14.13
N ARG A 52 -3.59 18.89 -15.17
CA ARG A 52 -4.98 18.42 -15.18
C ARG A 52 -4.89 16.92 -15.48
N TYR A 53 -5.10 16.06 -14.48
CA TYR A 53 -5.18 14.62 -14.70
C TYR A 53 -6.59 14.12 -14.51
N GLU A 54 -7.12 13.53 -15.57
CA GLU A 54 -8.08 12.45 -15.50
C GLU A 54 -7.44 11.27 -16.24
N PRO A 55 -6.84 10.32 -15.51
CA PRO A 55 -7.11 8.90 -15.81
C PRO A 55 -6.96 7.99 -14.58
N VAL A 56 -8.05 7.49 -13.98
CA VAL A 56 -8.12 6.47 -12.91
C VAL A 56 -6.88 6.42 -11.97
N ALA A 57 -6.66 7.58 -11.35
CA ALA A 57 -5.76 7.93 -10.26
C ALA A 57 -4.29 7.45 -10.34
N GLN A 58 -3.34 8.38 -10.50
CA GLN A 58 -1.91 8.07 -10.32
C GLN A 58 -1.61 7.63 -8.87
N VAL A 59 -0.81 6.58 -8.72
CA VAL A 59 -0.30 6.13 -7.41
C VAL A 59 0.61 7.22 -6.84
N ALA A 60 0.15 7.87 -5.77
CA ALA A 60 0.89 8.89 -5.02
C ALA A 60 1.93 8.27 -4.08
N GLY A 61 1.62 7.09 -3.54
CA GLY A 61 2.53 6.30 -2.72
C GLY A 61 2.28 4.81 -2.82
N ARG A 62 3.32 4.01 -2.59
CA ARG A 62 3.27 2.54 -2.65
C ARG A 62 4.01 1.94 -1.47
N ILE A 63 3.40 0.95 -0.84
CA ILE A 63 4.04 0.14 0.20
C ILE A 63 4.11 -1.30 -0.30
N GLU A 64 5.32 -1.82 -0.48
CA GLU A 64 5.55 -3.22 -0.86
C GLU A 64 5.96 -4.06 0.35
N LEU A 65 5.29 -5.19 0.56
CA LEU A 65 5.63 -6.22 1.53
C LEU A 65 6.30 -7.40 0.85
N ARG A 66 7.46 -7.82 1.38
CA ARG A 66 8.15 -9.05 0.99
C ARG A 66 8.37 -9.91 2.22
N GLY A 67 8.14 -11.21 2.09
CA GLY A 67 8.31 -12.13 3.22
C GLY A 67 8.73 -13.55 2.81
N PRO A 68 8.67 -14.49 3.78
CA PRO A 68 8.90 -15.92 3.58
C PRO A 68 7.99 -16.52 2.49
N ARG A 69 8.30 -17.75 2.06
CA ARG A 69 7.55 -18.48 1.02
C ARG A 69 7.33 -17.66 -0.27
N ARG A 70 8.26 -16.74 -0.57
CA ARG A 70 8.22 -15.82 -1.72
C ARG A 70 7.02 -14.85 -1.69
N LEU A 71 6.44 -14.58 -0.53
CA LEU A 71 5.31 -13.64 -0.36
C LEU A 71 5.64 -12.27 -0.97
N ARG A 72 4.71 -11.76 -1.78
CA ARG A 72 4.74 -10.43 -2.39
C ARG A 72 3.35 -9.84 -2.34
N ALA A 73 3.23 -8.71 -1.66
CA ALA A 73 1.99 -7.99 -1.48
C ALA A 73 2.26 -6.50 -1.30
N GLY A 74 1.21 -5.70 -1.19
CA GLY A 74 1.34 -4.29 -0.90
C GLY A 74 0.03 -3.53 -0.96
N VAL A 75 0.15 -2.23 -0.78
CA VAL A 75 -0.94 -1.25 -0.95
C VAL A 75 -0.43 -0.08 -1.78
N ASP A 76 -1.25 0.32 -2.74
CA ASP A 76 -1.11 1.56 -3.49
C ASP A 76 -2.05 2.61 -2.91
N VAL A 77 -1.53 3.80 -2.63
CA VAL A 77 -2.30 4.98 -2.23
C VAL A 77 -2.33 5.96 -3.40
N ARG A 78 -3.53 6.36 -3.78
CA ARG A 78 -3.84 7.22 -4.92
C ARG A 78 -3.83 8.69 -4.53
N GLY A 79 -3.77 9.56 -5.54
CA GLY A 79 -3.72 11.03 -5.39
C GLY A 79 -4.94 11.68 -4.72
N ASP A 80 -6.03 10.94 -4.55
CA ASP A 80 -7.25 11.34 -3.83
C ASP A 80 -7.32 10.79 -2.40
N GLY A 81 -6.28 10.06 -1.97
CA GLY A 81 -6.24 9.41 -0.67
C GLY A 81 -6.90 8.02 -0.63
N SER A 82 -7.47 7.52 -1.73
CA SER A 82 -7.96 6.14 -1.80
C SER A 82 -6.80 5.13 -1.80
N ALA A 83 -7.05 3.93 -1.29
CA ALA A 83 -6.06 2.86 -1.20
C ALA A 83 -6.55 1.56 -1.83
N GLU A 84 -5.63 0.80 -2.44
CA GLU A 84 -5.90 -0.48 -3.06
C GLU A 84 -4.84 -1.50 -2.66
N ALA A 85 -5.27 -2.64 -2.15
CA ALA A 85 -4.38 -3.76 -1.82
C ALA A 85 -4.11 -4.63 -3.05
N PHE A 86 -2.92 -5.21 -3.11
CA PHE A 86 -2.54 -6.16 -4.15
C PHE A 86 -1.66 -7.29 -3.62
N THR A 87 -1.68 -8.42 -4.32
CA THR A 87 -0.73 -9.52 -4.18
C THR A 87 0.01 -9.79 -5.50
N GLY A 88 1.05 -10.61 -5.45
CA GLY A 88 1.70 -11.17 -6.63
C GLY A 88 3.14 -10.70 -6.86
N ARG A 89 3.92 -11.57 -7.53
CA ARG A 89 5.36 -11.39 -7.76
C ARG A 89 5.70 -10.90 -9.16
N LEU A 90 5.11 -11.51 -10.19
CA LEU A 90 5.38 -11.23 -11.60
C LEU A 90 4.32 -10.31 -12.19
N ARG A 91 3.06 -10.59 -11.87
CA ARG A 91 1.91 -9.72 -12.13
C ARG A 91 1.26 -9.39 -10.80
N ARG A 92 0.83 -8.14 -10.65
CA ARG A 92 0.07 -7.70 -9.49
C ARG A 92 -1.40 -7.96 -9.74
N THR A 93 -2.06 -8.52 -8.74
CA THR A 93 -3.51 -8.77 -8.73
C THR A 93 -4.10 -7.96 -7.60
N LEU A 94 -5.11 -7.14 -7.89
CA LEU A 94 -5.83 -6.41 -6.85
C LEU A 94 -6.57 -7.38 -5.94
N VAL A 95 -6.49 -7.13 -4.64
CA VAL A 95 -7.28 -7.87 -3.66
C VAL A 95 -8.68 -7.29 -3.65
N VAL A 96 -9.67 -8.13 -3.91
CA VAL A 96 -11.09 -7.72 -3.91
C VAL A 96 -11.54 -7.44 -2.48
N GLN A 97 -12.08 -6.24 -2.25
CA GLN A 97 -12.72 -5.85 -0.99
C GLN A 97 -14.14 -6.43 -0.95
N ARG A 98 -14.54 -6.94 0.21
CA ARG A 98 -15.94 -7.27 0.52
C ARG A 98 -16.66 -6.03 1.06
N ASP A 99 -17.99 -6.07 1.11
CA ASP A 99 -18.78 -4.96 1.64
C ASP A 99 -18.37 -4.62 3.08
N GLY A 100 -18.08 -3.33 3.32
CA GLY A 100 -17.63 -2.82 4.61
C GLY A 100 -16.16 -3.11 4.96
N GLU A 101 -15.41 -3.75 4.05
CA GLU A 101 -14.02 -4.10 4.28
C GLU A 101 -13.07 -2.98 3.82
N SER A 102 -12.03 -2.71 4.60
CA SER A 102 -10.96 -1.82 4.15
C SER A 102 -9.97 -2.56 3.24
N PRO A 103 -9.17 -1.85 2.42
CA PRO A 103 -8.09 -2.47 1.66
C PRO A 103 -7.11 -3.27 2.55
N TYR A 104 -6.92 -2.83 3.80
CA TYR A 104 -6.05 -3.48 4.78
C TYR A 104 -6.63 -4.80 5.27
N ASP A 105 -7.92 -4.82 5.59
CA ASP A 105 -8.59 -6.02 6.07
C ASP A 105 -8.70 -7.06 4.96
N ALA A 106 -8.98 -6.62 3.72
CA ALA A 106 -8.95 -7.46 2.54
C ALA A 106 -7.57 -8.14 2.37
N LEU A 107 -6.49 -7.37 2.55
CA LEU A 107 -5.13 -7.90 2.46
C LEU A 107 -4.80 -8.88 3.59
N ARG A 108 -5.21 -8.58 4.84
CA ARG A 108 -5.03 -9.51 5.98
C ARG A 108 -5.73 -10.83 5.72
N ARG A 109 -6.97 -10.78 5.24
CA ARG A 109 -7.73 -11.98 4.88
C ARG A 109 -7.01 -12.76 3.78
N GLU A 110 -6.59 -12.11 2.71
CA GLU A 110 -5.91 -12.76 1.59
C GLU A 110 -4.62 -13.48 2.04
N LEU A 111 -3.82 -12.85 2.91
CA LEU A 111 -2.53 -13.40 3.34
C LEU A 111 -2.62 -14.38 4.52
N SER A 112 -3.76 -14.48 5.20
CA SER A 112 -3.99 -15.50 6.25
C SER A 112 -4.40 -16.86 5.68
N HIS A 113 -4.81 -16.91 4.41
CA HIS A 113 -5.32 -18.12 3.76
C HIS A 113 -4.37 -18.70 2.69
N GLY A 114 -3.17 -18.11 2.48
CA GLY A 114 -2.19 -18.53 1.47
C GLY A 114 -0.82 -18.89 2.03
#